data_AF-A0A5Q2N140-F1
#
_entry.id   AF-A0A5Q2N140-F1
#
_cell.length_a   1.000
_cell.length_b   1.000
_cell.length_c   1.000
_cell.angle_alpha   90.00
_cell.angle_beta   90.00
_cell.angle_gamma   90.00
#
_symmetry.space_group_name_H-M   'P 1'
#
loop_
_entity.id
_entity.type
_entity.pdbx_description
1 polymer ?
#
loop_
_entity_poly.entity_id
_entity_poly.type
_entity_poly.pdbx_seq_one_letter_code
_entity_poly.pdbx_strand_id
1 'polypeptide(L)'
;MENPAIKKALTIEQAFMKSKIERRIYELREKAVRDEISALAGAKEEGLQQGHQKAVRENTIAALRAGLDVNLVAQITGLDIEEVQKLKEDLNKQSITTKT
;
A
#
# COMPACT_ATOMS: atom_id res chain seq x y z
N MET A 1 -37.05 8.98 -52.21
CA MET A 1 -35.68 9.52 -52.34
C MET A 1 -35.23 9.93 -50.95
N GLU A 2 -34.13 9.38 -50.44
CA GLU A 2 -33.54 9.81 -49.16
C GLU A 2 -33.25 11.32 -49.20
N ASN A 3 -33.73 12.07 -48.21
CA ASN A 3 -33.51 13.51 -48.14
C ASN A 3 -32.01 13.79 -47.90
N PRO A 4 -31.31 14.48 -48.82
CA PRO A 4 -29.88 14.75 -48.70
C PRO A 4 -29.49 15.52 -47.43
N ALA A 5 -30.37 16.37 -46.90
CA ALA A 5 -30.13 17.10 -45.67
C ALA A 5 -30.11 16.17 -44.44
N ILE A 6 -31.00 15.17 -44.41
CA ILE A 6 -31.06 14.17 -43.33
C ILE A 6 -29.79 13.31 -43.32
N LYS A 7 -29.33 12.89 -44.50
CA LYS A 7 -28.09 12.10 -44.65
C LYS A 7 -26.85 12.85 -44.17
N LYS A 8 -26.76 14.16 -44.45
CA LYS A 8 -25.68 15.02 -43.95
C LYS A 8 -25.71 15.16 -42.44
N ALA A 9 -26.89 15.41 -41.85
CA ALA A 9 -27.05 15.52 -40.40
C ALA A 9 -26.60 14.23 -39.67
N LEU A 10 -27.03 13.06 -40.16
CA LEU A 10 -26.63 11.76 -39.61
C LEU A 10 -25.11 11.53 -39.68
N THR A 11 -24.47 11.94 -40.79
CA THR A 11 -23.02 11.80 -40.97
C THR A 11 -22.24 12.66 -39.98
N ILE A 12 -22.69 13.91 -39.76
CA ILE A 12 -22.07 14.84 -38.81
C ILE A 12 -22.23 14.34 -37.37
N GLU A 13 -23.41 13.82 -37.01
CA GLU A 13 -23.67 13.25 -35.69
C GLU A 13 -22.75 12.04 -35.42
N GLN A 14 -22.64 11.11 -36.37
CA GLN A 14 -21.76 9.95 -36.26
C GLN A 14 -20.29 10.36 -36.08
N ALA A 15 -19.83 11.39 -36.80
CA ALA A 15 -18.47 11.90 -36.63
C ALA A 15 -18.25 12.50 -35.24
N PHE A 16 -19.21 13.27 -34.73
CA PHE A 16 -19.15 13.86 -33.39
C PHE A 16 -19.20 12.81 -32.28
N MET A 17 -20.03 11.78 -32.44
CA MET A 17 -20.10 10.64 -31.52
C MET A 17 -18.80 9.84 -31.50
N LYS A 18 -18.19 9.55 -32.66
CA LYS A 18 -16.88 8.88 -32.73
C LYS A 18 -15.82 9.64 -31.95
N SER A 19 -15.74 10.96 -32.14
CA SER A 19 -14.81 11.81 -31.40
C SER A 19 -15.03 11.76 -29.88
N LYS A 20 -16.29 11.76 -29.41
CA LYS A 20 -16.60 11.61 -27.98
C LYS A 20 -16.22 10.24 -27.44
N ILE A 21 -16.47 9.17 -28.19
CA ILE A 21 -16.12 7.80 -27.80
C ILE A 21 -14.59 7.66 -27.69
N GLU A 22 -13.85 8.14 -28.68
CA GLU A 22 -12.38 8.10 -28.67
C GLU A 22 -11.80 8.89 -27.49
N ARG A 23 -12.32 10.10 -27.24
CA ARG A 23 -11.94 10.89 -26.06
C ARG A 23 -12.22 10.13 -24.77
N ARG A 24 -13.39 9.50 -24.66
CA ARG A 24 -13.76 8.74 -23.46
C ARG A 24 -12.86 7.53 -23.27
N ILE A 25 -12.51 6.81 -24.33
CA ILE A 25 -11.58 5.67 -24.28
C ILE A 25 -10.19 6.14 -23.83
N TYR A 26 -9.72 7.28 -24.36
CA TYR A 26 -8.46 7.87 -23.95
C TYR A 26 -8.45 8.24 -22.45
N GLU A 27 -9.48 8.95 -21.98
CA GLU A 27 -9.64 9.30 -20.56
C GLU A 27 -9.66 8.07 -19.66
N LEU A 28 -10.34 6.98 -20.07
CA LEU A 28 -10.37 5.74 -19.32
C LEU A 28 -9.01 5.04 -19.27
N ARG A 29 -8.24 5.07 -20.37
CA ARG A 29 -6.87 4.53 -20.39
C ARG A 29 -5.95 5.34 -19.49
N GLU A 30 -5.99 6.66 -19.58
CA GLU A 30 -5.21 7.52 -18.68
C GLU A 30 -5.58 7.28 -17.22
N LYS A 31 -6.88 7.15 -16.93
CA LYS A 31 -7.35 6.82 -15.59
C LYS A 31 -6.79 5.47 -15.12
N ALA A 32 -6.88 4.42 -15.94
CA ALA A 32 -6.36 3.10 -15.58
C ALA A 32 -4.85 3.15 -15.28
N VAL A 33 -4.07 3.86 -16.09
CA VAL A 33 -2.63 4.04 -15.86
C VAL A 33 -2.35 4.77 -14.55
N ARG A 34 -3.12 5.83 -14.24
CA ARG A 34 -2.99 6.56 -12.98
C ARG A 34 -3.35 5.69 -11.79
N ASP A 35 -4.45 4.95 -11.89
CA ASP A 35 -4.90 4.04 -10.83
C ASP A 35 -3.85 2.95 -10.56
N GLU A 36 -3.22 2.38 -11.60
CA GLU A 36 -2.11 1.42 -11.48
C GLU A 36 -0.88 2.03 -10.80
N ILE A 37 -0.46 3.24 -11.22
CA ILE A 37 0.68 3.94 -10.61
C ILE A 37 0.40 4.21 -9.12
N SER A 38 -0.79 4.68 -8.78
CA SER A 38 -1.19 4.94 -7.40
C SER A 38 -1.22 3.66 -6.58
N ALA A 39 -1.76 2.57 -7.11
CA ALA A 39 -1.80 1.27 -6.42
C ALA A 39 -0.38 0.74 -6.15
N LEU A 40 0.53 0.81 -7.13
CA LEU A 40 1.92 0.38 -6.98
C LEU A 40 2.68 1.25 -5.97
N ALA A 41 2.46 2.57 -6.00
CA ALA A 41 3.07 3.49 -5.04
C ALA A 41 2.62 3.17 -3.61
N GLY A 42 1.30 3.00 -3.40
CA GLY A 42 0.73 2.62 -2.11
C GLY A 42 1.28 1.29 -1.61
N ALA A 43 1.27 0.25 -2.45
CA ALA A 43 1.79 -1.07 -2.09
C ALA A 43 3.28 -1.04 -1.72
N LYS A 44 4.08 -0.22 -2.41
CA LYS A 44 5.51 -0.06 -2.09
C LYS A 44 5.71 0.64 -0.75
N GLU A 45 4.95 1.69 -0.47
CA GLU A 45 5.02 2.42 0.79
C GLU A 45 4.59 1.54 1.97
N GLU A 46 3.45 0.86 1.85
CA GLU A 46 2.97 -0.11 2.85
C GLU A 46 4.00 -1.21 3.10
N GLY A 47 4.59 -1.78 2.03
CA GLY A 47 5.62 -2.80 2.15
C GLY A 47 6.87 -2.31 2.89
N LEU A 48 7.30 -1.07 2.63
CA LEU A 48 8.44 -0.47 3.31
C LEU A 48 8.15 -0.20 4.79
N GLN A 49 6.96 0.33 5.11
CA GLN A 49 6.53 0.55 6.48
C GLN A 49 6.43 -0.76 7.27
N GLN A 50 5.80 -1.79 6.69
CA GLN A 50 5.70 -3.12 7.30
C GLN A 50 7.07 -3.76 7.48
N GLY A 51 7.96 -3.63 6.49
CA GLY A 51 9.33 -4.13 6.56
C GLY A 51 10.13 -3.47 7.68
N HIS A 52 10.03 -2.16 7.81
CA HIS A 52 10.66 -1.40 8.88
C HIS A 52 10.14 -1.82 10.27
N GLN A 53 8.82 -1.89 10.46
CA GLN A 53 8.22 -2.31 11.72
C GLN A 53 8.63 -3.75 12.11
N LYS A 54 8.65 -4.68 11.15
CA LYS A 54 9.13 -6.05 11.38
C LYS A 54 10.60 -6.07 11.78
N ALA A 55 11.46 -5.35 11.06
CA ALA A 55 12.89 -5.30 11.38
C ALA A 55 13.15 -4.71 12.77
N VAL A 56 12.48 -3.61 13.13
CA VAL A 56 12.56 -3.01 14.47
C VAL A 56 12.15 -4.02 15.54
N ARG A 57 11.03 -4.73 15.33
CA ARG A 57 10.54 -5.75 16.25
C ARG A 57 11.51 -6.93 16.39
N GLU A 58 12.00 -7.48 15.28
CA GLU A 58 12.93 -8.61 15.29
C GLU A 58 14.26 -8.25 15.96
N ASN A 59 14.80 -7.07 15.67
CA ASN A 59 16.02 -6.57 16.31
C ASN A 59 15.83 -6.36 17.82
N THR A 60 14.67 -5.80 18.22
CA THR A 60 14.31 -5.65 19.65
C THR A 60 14.27 -7.01 20.35
N ILE A 61 13.61 -8.00 19.74
CA ILE A 61 13.53 -9.36 20.28
C ILE A 61 14.92 -10.00 20.38
N ALA A 62 15.75 -9.86 19.34
CA ALA A 62 17.10 -10.41 19.33
C ALA A 62 17.97 -9.79 20.44
N ALA A 63 17.90 -8.47 20.63
CA ALA A 63 18.60 -7.77 21.69
C ALA A 63 18.15 -8.20 23.09
N LEU A 64 16.84 -8.32 23.31
CA LEU A 64 16.29 -8.81 24.57
C LEU A 64 16.71 -10.25 24.87
N ARG A 65 16.73 -11.13 23.86
CA ARG A 65 17.22 -12.51 24.00
C ARG A 65 18.72 -12.59 24.27
N ALA A 66 19.50 -11.65 23.76
CA ALA A 66 20.92 -11.51 24.05
C ALA A 66 21.19 -10.93 25.46
N GLY A 67 20.13 -10.56 26.21
CA GLY A 67 20.24 -10.09 27.59
C GLY A 67 20.58 -8.61 27.73
N LEU A 68 20.40 -7.81 26.66
CA LEU A 68 20.59 -6.36 26.75
C LEU A 68 19.55 -5.73 27.67
N ASP A 69 19.93 -4.61 28.31
CA ASP A 69 19.04 -3.84 29.18
C ASP A 69 17.89 -3.20 28.38
N VAL A 70 16.71 -3.15 28.99
CA VAL A 70 15.48 -2.64 28.36
C VAL A 70 15.62 -1.17 27.98
N ASN A 71 16.26 -0.34 28.81
CA ASN A 71 16.44 1.08 28.52
C ASN A 71 17.38 1.29 27.34
N LEU A 72 18.47 0.50 27.26
CA LEU A 72 19.40 0.54 26.14
C LEU A 72 18.74 0.11 24.84
N VAL A 73 17.93 -0.95 24.87
CA VAL A 73 17.20 -1.43 23.69
C VAL A 73 16.21 -0.37 23.21
N ALA A 74 15.41 0.22 24.11
CA ALA A 74 14.49 1.30 23.79
C ALA A 74 15.20 2.49 23.13
N GLN A 75 16.36 2.89 23.67
CA GLN A 75 17.16 3.99 23.11
C GLN A 75 17.69 3.69 21.70
N ILE A 76 18.15 2.47 21.44
CA ILE A 76 18.71 2.08 20.13
C ILE A 76 17.61 1.91 19.07
N THR A 77 16.47 1.33 19.45
CA THR A 77 15.38 1.03 18.52
C THR A 77 14.41 2.19 18.34
N GLY A 78 14.48 3.22 19.19
CA GLY A 78 13.58 4.37 19.17
C GLY A 78 12.17 4.03 19.65
N LEU A 79 12.00 2.92 20.37
CA LEU A 79 10.73 2.51 20.96
C LEU A 79 10.59 3.07 22.38
N ASP A 80 9.35 3.16 22.86
CA ASP A 80 9.13 3.49 24.26
C ASP A 80 9.56 2.32 25.16
N ILE A 81 10.03 2.65 26.37
CA ILE A 81 10.44 1.65 27.37
C ILE A 81 9.29 0.70 27.69
N GLU A 82 8.06 1.21 27.78
CA GLU A 82 6.85 0.40 28.05
C GLU A 82 6.60 -0.60 26.91
N GLU A 83 6.82 -0.21 25.65
CA GLU A 83 6.64 -1.09 24.50
C GLU A 83 7.67 -2.23 24.48
N VAL A 84 8.93 -1.92 24.78
CA VAL A 84 10.00 -2.93 24.88
C VAL A 84 9.73 -3.88 26.05
N GLN A 85 9.23 -3.35 27.17
CA GLN A 85 8.86 -4.16 28.33
C GLN A 85 7.71 -5.12 28.01
N LYS A 86 6.68 -4.64 27.32
CA LYS A 86 5.56 -5.47 26.86
C LYS A 86 6.02 -6.58 25.91
N LEU A 87 6.92 -6.26 24.97
CA LEU A 87 7.52 -7.25 24.06
C LEU A 87 8.29 -8.34 24.82
N LYS A 88 9.02 -7.95 25.88
CA LYS A 88 9.73 -8.89 26.76
C LYS A 88 8.75 -9.82 27.50
N GLU A 89 7.65 -9.29 28.01
CA GLU A 89 6.61 -10.10 28.66
C GLU A 89 5.96 -11.10 27.70
N ASP A 90 5.65 -10.67 26.48
CA ASP A 90 5.05 -11.53 25.46
C ASP A 90 6.00 -12.66 25.04
N LEU A 91 7.31 -12.40 24.94
CA LEU A 91 8.34 -13.43 24.74
C LEU A 91 8.39 -14.46 25.88
N ASN A 92 8.25 -14.00 27.13
CA ASN A 92 8.24 -14.87 28.29
C ASN A 92 6.97 -15.74 28.33
N LYS A 93 5.80 -15.21 27.96
CA LYS A 93 4.55 -15.98 27.87
C LYS A 93 4.65 -17.08 26.80
N GLN A 94 5.20 -16.76 25.62
CA GLN A 94 5.36 -17.71 24.52
C GLN A 94 6.26 -18.90 24.88
N SER A 95 7.35 -18.64 25.61
CA SER A 95 8.30 -19.69 26.03
C SER A 95 7.72 -20.63 27.10
N ILE A 96 6.72 -20.20 27.87
CA ILE A 96 5.98 -21.04 28.83
C ILE A 96 4.99 -21.95 28.10
N THR A 97 4.26 -21.42 27.12
CA THR A 97 3.25 -22.19 26.35
C THR A 97 3.84 -23.30 25.47
N THR A 98 5.07 -23.15 24.98
CA THR A 98 5.74 -24.19 24.16
C THR A 98 6.38 -25.33 24.95
N LYS A 99 6.39 -25.24 26.29
CA LYS A 99 6.99 -26.26 27.18
C LYS A 99 5.96 -27.22 27.81
N THR A 100 4.69 -27.15 27.39
CA THR A 100 3.61 -28.06 27.81
C THR A 100 3.25 -28.97 26.65
#